data_AF-A0A3D2X142-F1
#
_entry.id   AF-A0A3D2X142-F1
#
_cell.length_a   1.000
_cell.length_b   1.000
_cell.length_c   1.000
_cell.angle_alpha   90.00
_cell.angle_beta   90.00
_cell.angle_gamma   90.00
#
_symmetry.space_group_name_H-M   'P 1'
#
loop_
_entity.id
_entity.type
_entity.pdbx_description
1 polymer ?
#
loop_
_entity_poly.entity_id
_entity_poly.type
_entity_poly.pdbx_seq_one_letter_code
_entity_poly.pdbx_strand_id
1 'polypeptide(L)'
;MHRIRRHPVLEIPENRKKVGFFFKGKELFGFEGESVSSALIANGIQIFNIHKKGDTPQGLFCANGQCSHCTMIIDGFPLKSCVTPLKEGMETYPLFHLPELPADDHPLENYQKIVEKCDVLVIGGGPSGLTATIELAKLGFSVILVDDKAELGGKLLLQTHKFFGSIEDCYAGTRGIDIAAILESELSNYPNVSVYTNAAVVGIFKDRKAGVFINNRNYSIIDFKGLIVSPGAREKSLIFPGNNLPGVYGAGAFQTLVNRDLVKSSERVFIVGSGNVGLIAAYHALQAGIQAVGICDILNNVSGYKVHADKIKRMGVPIYLNHTVLSAEGNDKVEKVTIARVDRNYQPILDTAKTFEVDTLLIAVGLSPVDEFYDMARDFGFKVVKAGDAQEIAEAS
;
A
#
# COMPACT_ATOMS: atom_id res chain seq x y z
N MET A 1 16.06 -16.26 -7.10
CA MET A 1 14.98 -15.73 -6.23
C MET A 1 15.27 -14.27 -5.97
N HIS A 2 14.36 -13.39 -6.38
CA HIS A 2 14.47 -11.94 -6.34
C HIS A 2 14.20 -11.40 -4.93
N ARG A 3 15.08 -11.73 -3.97
CA ARG A 3 15.00 -11.23 -2.60
C ARG A 3 16.18 -10.33 -2.28
N ILE A 4 15.90 -9.27 -1.52
CA ILE A 4 16.89 -8.37 -0.97
C ILE A 4 17.57 -9.11 0.19
N ARG A 5 18.85 -9.42 0.02
CA ARG A 5 19.66 -10.14 1.02
C ARG A 5 20.58 -9.23 1.83
N ARG A 6 20.68 -7.97 1.41
CA ARG A 6 21.47 -6.92 2.06
C ARG A 6 20.72 -5.62 1.86
N HIS A 7 20.51 -4.88 2.94
CA HIS A 7 19.89 -3.56 2.89
C HIS A 7 20.69 -2.61 3.78
N PRO A 8 20.97 -1.36 3.37
CA PRO A 8 21.79 -0.44 4.15
C PRO A 8 21.11 0.09 5.43
N VAL A 9 19.80 -0.15 5.58
CA VAL A 9 19.00 0.37 6.71
C VAL A 9 18.19 -0.71 7.41
N LEU A 10 17.77 -1.74 6.70
CA LEU A 10 16.80 -2.73 7.21
C LEU A 10 17.56 -3.97 7.59
N GLU A 11 17.19 -4.55 8.72
CA GLU A 11 17.68 -5.86 9.12
C GLU A 11 16.97 -6.93 8.29
N ILE A 12 17.71 -7.95 7.86
CA ILE A 12 17.16 -9.08 7.12
C ILE A 12 16.82 -10.16 8.14
N PRO A 13 15.55 -10.54 8.33
CA PRO A 13 15.18 -11.51 9.35
C PRO A 13 15.81 -12.89 9.05
N GLU A 14 16.55 -13.44 10.02
CA GLU A 14 17.29 -14.70 9.83
C GLU A 14 16.42 -15.95 9.99
N ASN A 15 15.35 -15.87 10.79
CA ASN A 15 14.56 -17.04 11.24
C ASN A 15 13.16 -17.12 10.60
N ARG A 16 13.02 -16.76 9.32
CA ARG A 16 11.73 -16.89 8.61
C ARG A 16 11.48 -18.35 8.25
N LYS A 17 10.33 -18.91 8.66
CA LYS A 17 9.92 -20.27 8.29
C LYS A 17 9.64 -20.34 6.79
N LYS A 18 10.47 -21.09 6.07
CA LYS A 18 10.31 -21.35 4.63
C LYS A 18 9.20 -22.39 4.42
N VAL A 19 8.31 -22.13 3.48
CA VAL A 19 7.19 -23.03 3.12
C VAL A 19 7.15 -23.26 1.60
N GLY A 20 6.73 -24.46 1.19
CA GLY A 20 6.46 -24.81 -0.21
C GLY A 20 5.02 -24.46 -0.59
N PHE A 21 4.81 -23.98 -1.82
CA PHE A 21 3.49 -23.70 -2.40
C PHE A 21 3.54 -23.90 -3.93
N PHE A 22 2.41 -23.93 -4.60
CA PHE A 22 2.33 -24.23 -6.03
C PHE A 22 1.82 -23.04 -6.83
N PHE A 23 2.45 -22.78 -7.99
CA PHE A 23 1.92 -21.90 -9.02
C PHE A 23 1.78 -22.66 -10.33
N LYS A 24 0.54 -22.82 -10.81
CA LYS A 24 0.23 -23.67 -11.98
C LYS A 24 0.82 -25.09 -11.86
N GLY A 25 0.69 -25.71 -10.69
CA GLY A 25 1.24 -27.03 -10.38
C GLY A 25 2.77 -27.09 -10.22
N LYS A 26 3.51 -26.00 -10.46
CA LYS A 26 4.95 -25.93 -10.21
C LYS A 26 5.20 -25.54 -8.76
N GLU A 27 5.98 -26.36 -8.05
CA GLU A 27 6.42 -26.04 -6.69
C GLU A 27 7.36 -24.83 -6.69
N LEU A 28 7.05 -23.89 -5.79
CA LEU A 28 7.78 -22.67 -5.48
C LEU A 28 7.98 -22.59 -3.96
N PHE A 29 8.85 -21.68 -3.54
CA PHE A 29 9.10 -21.46 -2.12
C PHE A 29 8.85 -20.01 -1.73
N GLY A 30 8.34 -19.82 -0.52
CA GLY A 30 8.21 -18.52 0.13
C GLY A 30 8.43 -18.65 1.62
N PHE A 31 8.00 -17.64 2.36
CA PHE A 31 7.99 -17.62 3.81
C PHE A 31 6.57 -17.55 4.33
N GLU A 32 6.29 -18.33 5.37
CA GLU A 32 4.96 -18.36 5.99
C GLU A 32 4.50 -16.96 6.41
N GLY A 33 3.25 -16.64 6.12
CA GLY A 33 2.63 -15.35 6.47
C GLY A 33 2.93 -14.19 5.53
N GLU A 34 3.95 -14.27 4.66
CA GLU A 34 4.22 -13.20 3.68
C GLU A 34 3.11 -13.13 2.62
N SER A 35 2.90 -11.98 1.99
CA SER A 35 1.89 -11.87 0.93
C SER A 35 2.19 -12.80 -0.24
N VAL A 36 1.18 -13.53 -0.73
CA VAL A 36 1.30 -14.43 -1.89
C VAL A 36 1.89 -13.71 -3.11
N SER A 37 1.51 -12.46 -3.37
CA SER A 37 2.08 -11.65 -4.45
C SER A 37 3.60 -11.49 -4.32
N SER A 38 4.09 -11.29 -3.10
CA SER A 38 5.50 -11.04 -2.81
C SER A 38 6.32 -12.32 -2.94
N ALA A 39 5.76 -13.46 -2.51
CA ALA A 39 6.34 -14.78 -2.77
C ALA A 39 6.43 -15.08 -4.28
N LEU A 40 5.38 -14.79 -5.05
CA LEU A 40 5.36 -14.96 -6.51
C LEU A 40 6.41 -14.07 -7.21
N ILE A 41 6.48 -12.79 -6.87
CA ILE A 41 7.46 -11.85 -7.44
C ILE A 41 8.88 -12.27 -7.07
N ALA A 42 9.12 -12.74 -5.83
CA ALA A 42 10.41 -13.30 -5.43
C ALA A 42 10.81 -14.52 -6.29
N ASN A 43 9.84 -15.25 -6.87
CA ASN A 43 10.07 -16.35 -7.80
C ASN A 43 10.02 -15.93 -9.29
N GLY A 44 9.96 -14.63 -9.58
CA GLY A 44 10.01 -14.08 -10.94
C GLY A 44 8.65 -14.00 -11.63
N ILE A 45 7.55 -14.18 -10.89
CA ILE A 45 6.19 -14.14 -11.44
C ILE A 45 5.57 -12.78 -11.13
N GLN A 46 5.22 -12.04 -12.18
CA GLN A 46 4.66 -10.69 -12.08
C GLN A 46 3.27 -10.54 -12.71
N ILE A 47 2.75 -11.61 -13.33
CA ILE A 47 1.44 -11.64 -13.97
C ILE A 47 0.53 -12.52 -13.11
N PHE A 48 -0.52 -11.89 -12.58
CA PHE A 48 -1.45 -12.52 -11.63
C PHE A 48 -2.82 -12.78 -12.24
N ASN A 49 -3.22 -12.02 -13.26
CA ASN A 49 -4.42 -12.31 -14.03
C ASN A 49 -4.32 -11.83 -15.48
N ILE A 50 -5.24 -12.31 -16.30
CA ILE A 50 -5.49 -11.84 -17.66
C ILE A 50 -6.86 -11.17 -17.66
N HIS A 51 -6.90 -9.88 -17.97
CA HIS A 51 -8.13 -9.10 -17.96
C HIS A 51 -9.02 -9.44 -19.17
N LYS A 52 -10.35 -9.53 -18.97
CA LYS A 52 -11.32 -9.89 -20.03
C LYS A 52 -11.33 -8.96 -21.23
N LYS A 53 -10.96 -7.69 -21.02
CA LYS A 53 -10.87 -6.69 -22.08
C LYS A 53 -9.48 -6.75 -22.69
N GLY A 54 -9.39 -7.23 -23.93
CA GLY A 54 -8.17 -7.23 -24.73
C GLY A 54 -7.10 -8.23 -24.26
N ASP A 55 -7.47 -9.22 -23.44
CA ASP A 55 -6.57 -10.27 -22.94
C ASP A 55 -5.28 -9.73 -22.33
N THR A 56 -5.36 -8.57 -21.69
CA THR A 56 -4.17 -7.87 -21.21
C THR A 56 -3.69 -8.47 -19.89
N PRO A 57 -2.40 -8.80 -19.75
CA PRO A 57 -1.87 -9.27 -18.48
C PRO A 57 -1.93 -8.16 -17.42
N GLN A 58 -2.20 -8.54 -16.18
CA GLN A 58 -2.21 -7.64 -15.02
C GLN A 58 -1.26 -8.15 -13.94
N GLY A 59 -0.51 -7.21 -13.35
CA GLY A 59 0.39 -7.46 -12.23
C GLY A 59 -0.04 -6.76 -10.95
N LEU A 60 0.91 -6.41 -10.09
CA LEU A 60 0.63 -5.61 -8.89
C LEU A 60 0.29 -4.16 -9.29
N PHE A 61 -0.53 -3.46 -8.49
CA PHE A 61 -0.71 -2.00 -8.59
C PHE A 61 -0.56 -1.28 -7.24
N CYS A 62 -1.33 -1.65 -6.21
CA CYS A 62 -1.33 -0.94 -4.91
C CYS A 62 -0.63 -1.67 -3.75
N ALA A 63 -0.48 -3.00 -3.84
CA ALA A 63 0.03 -3.86 -2.76
C ALA A 63 -0.62 -3.66 -1.38
N ASN A 64 -1.89 -3.22 -1.34
CA ASN A 64 -2.55 -2.83 -0.08
C ASN A 64 -4.03 -3.28 -0.01
N GLY A 65 -4.46 -4.16 -0.91
CA GLY A 65 -5.83 -4.68 -0.96
C GLY A 65 -6.87 -3.73 -1.55
N GLN A 66 -6.50 -2.53 -2.01
CA GLN A 66 -7.43 -1.51 -2.49
C GLN A 66 -7.80 -1.65 -3.97
N CYS A 67 -6.88 -2.10 -4.82
CA CYS A 67 -7.16 -2.39 -6.24
C CYS A 67 -7.56 -3.86 -6.46
N SER A 68 -7.83 -4.23 -7.72
CA SER A 68 -8.16 -5.60 -8.15
C SER A 68 -7.12 -6.25 -9.08
N HIS A 69 -6.04 -5.55 -9.46
CA HIS A 69 -5.05 -6.10 -10.40
C HIS A 69 -4.31 -7.35 -9.90
N CYS A 70 -4.20 -7.53 -8.57
CA CYS A 70 -3.52 -8.69 -8.00
C CYS A 70 -4.45 -9.87 -7.70
N THR A 71 -5.71 -9.82 -8.12
CA THR A 71 -6.65 -10.91 -7.91
C THR A 71 -6.19 -12.13 -8.70
N MET A 72 -6.17 -13.29 -8.06
CA MET A 72 -5.83 -14.56 -8.67
C MET A 72 -6.62 -15.69 -7.98
N ILE A 73 -6.54 -16.91 -8.49
CA ILE A 73 -7.14 -18.08 -7.83
C ILE A 73 -6.13 -18.61 -6.81
N ILE A 74 -6.54 -18.67 -5.55
CA ILE A 74 -5.77 -19.20 -4.42
C ILE A 74 -6.66 -20.21 -3.71
N ASP A 75 -6.22 -21.47 -3.67
CA ASP A 75 -6.96 -22.61 -3.09
C ASP A 75 -8.41 -22.70 -3.62
N GLY A 76 -8.59 -22.42 -4.92
CA GLY A 76 -9.90 -22.45 -5.58
C GLY A 76 -10.72 -21.15 -5.48
N PHE A 77 -10.27 -20.16 -4.69
CA PHE A 77 -11.02 -18.91 -4.49
C PHE A 77 -10.37 -17.71 -5.18
N PRO A 78 -11.15 -16.76 -5.73
CA PRO A 78 -10.63 -15.51 -6.28
C PRO A 78 -10.24 -14.55 -5.16
N LEU A 79 -8.95 -14.52 -4.81
CA LEU A 79 -8.42 -13.73 -3.71
C LEU A 79 -7.39 -12.70 -4.18
N LYS A 80 -7.26 -11.61 -3.41
CA LYS A 80 -6.24 -10.58 -3.63
C LYS A 80 -4.90 -11.05 -3.08
N SER A 81 -4.01 -11.51 -3.95
CA SER A 81 -2.69 -12.05 -3.56
C SER A 81 -1.81 -11.12 -2.72
N CYS A 82 -2.00 -9.80 -2.79
CA CYS A 82 -1.22 -8.84 -1.99
C CYS A 82 -1.60 -8.73 -0.51
N VAL A 83 -2.75 -9.27 -0.12
CA VAL A 83 -3.20 -9.29 1.28
C VAL A 83 -3.50 -10.71 1.78
N THR A 84 -3.41 -11.72 0.91
CA THR A 84 -3.50 -13.12 1.31
C THR A 84 -2.14 -13.59 1.85
N PRO A 85 -2.08 -14.06 3.11
CA PRO A 85 -0.84 -14.60 3.69
C PRO A 85 -0.54 -15.99 3.12
N LEU A 86 0.71 -16.24 2.76
CA LEU A 86 1.19 -17.50 2.23
C LEU A 86 1.16 -18.60 3.31
N LYS A 87 0.70 -19.79 2.94
CA LYS A 87 0.73 -21.00 3.76
C LYS A 87 1.36 -22.15 2.99
N GLU A 88 1.86 -23.13 3.73
CA GLU A 88 2.38 -24.37 3.17
C GLU A 88 1.30 -25.12 2.38
N GLY A 89 1.66 -25.62 1.20
CA GLY A 89 0.79 -26.40 0.34
C GLY A 89 -0.23 -25.59 -0.46
N MET A 90 -0.25 -24.25 -0.35
CA MET A 90 -1.18 -23.41 -1.12
C MET A 90 -1.08 -23.66 -2.62
N GLU A 91 -2.23 -23.72 -3.29
CA GLU A 91 -2.32 -23.80 -4.75
C GLU A 91 -2.72 -22.45 -5.35
N THR A 92 -1.94 -21.97 -6.30
CA THR A 92 -2.16 -20.65 -6.91
C THR A 92 -2.17 -20.73 -8.44
N TYR A 93 -3.12 -20.03 -9.05
CA TYR A 93 -3.29 -19.95 -10.51
C TYR A 93 -3.64 -18.53 -10.91
N PRO A 94 -3.16 -18.03 -12.06
CA PRO A 94 -3.65 -16.76 -12.58
C PRO A 94 -5.15 -16.80 -12.80
N LEU A 95 -5.82 -15.69 -12.49
CA LEU A 95 -7.22 -15.54 -12.89
C LEU A 95 -7.28 -15.24 -14.39
N PHE A 96 -8.13 -15.94 -15.13
CA PHE A 96 -8.42 -15.61 -16.52
C PHE A 96 -9.82 -15.01 -16.59
N HIS A 97 -9.89 -13.75 -17.02
CA HIS A 97 -11.12 -12.99 -17.20
C HIS A 97 -11.92 -12.78 -15.91
N LEU A 98 -12.93 -13.62 -15.67
CA LEU A 98 -13.83 -13.55 -14.53
C LEU A 98 -13.76 -14.88 -13.79
N PRO A 99 -13.79 -14.88 -12.45
CA PRO A 99 -13.81 -16.10 -11.70
C PRO A 99 -15.16 -16.80 -11.84
N GLU A 100 -15.14 -18.12 -11.77
CA GLU A 100 -16.34 -18.91 -11.59
C GLU A 100 -16.68 -18.97 -10.10
N LEU A 101 -17.96 -18.83 -9.77
CA LEU A 101 -18.41 -19.04 -8.39
C LEU A 101 -18.28 -20.54 -8.08
N PRO A 102 -17.73 -20.91 -6.92
CA PRO A 102 -17.77 -22.30 -6.50
C PRO A 102 -19.23 -22.77 -6.41
N ALA A 103 -19.48 -24.03 -6.76
CA ALA A 103 -20.81 -24.63 -6.68
C ALA A 103 -21.30 -24.85 -5.23
N ASP A 104 -20.40 -24.66 -4.26
CA ASP A 104 -20.65 -24.82 -2.84
C ASP A 104 -21.36 -23.59 -2.26
N ASP A 105 -22.55 -23.81 -1.71
CA ASP A 105 -23.42 -22.81 -1.07
C ASP A 105 -23.65 -23.16 0.42
N HIS A 106 -22.72 -23.90 1.04
CA HIS A 106 -22.81 -24.22 2.45
C HIS A 106 -22.51 -22.97 3.31
N PRO A 107 -23.33 -22.72 4.36
CA PRO A 107 -23.08 -21.61 5.27
C PRO A 107 -21.73 -21.79 5.98
N LEU A 108 -21.05 -20.67 6.26
CA LEU A 108 -19.80 -20.68 7.01
C LEU A 108 -20.01 -21.33 8.40
N GLU A 109 -19.33 -22.45 8.63
CA GLU A 109 -19.31 -23.10 9.94
C GLU A 109 -18.47 -22.30 10.95
N ASN A 110 -18.84 -22.37 12.23
CA ASN A 110 -18.16 -21.69 13.35
C ASN A 110 -18.12 -20.15 13.26
N TYR A 111 -18.99 -19.55 12.45
CA TYR A 111 -19.19 -18.11 12.44
C TYR A 111 -19.71 -17.63 13.80
N GLN A 112 -19.04 -16.63 14.37
CA GLN A 112 -19.48 -15.98 15.60
C GLN A 112 -19.92 -14.55 15.31
N LYS A 113 -21.14 -14.22 15.77
CA LYS A 113 -21.61 -12.84 15.85
C LYS A 113 -21.15 -12.25 17.18
N ILE A 114 -20.18 -11.35 17.12
CA ILE A 114 -19.64 -10.65 18.29
C ILE A 114 -20.39 -9.31 18.42
N VAL A 115 -20.76 -8.91 19.64
CA VAL A 115 -21.41 -7.61 19.89
C VAL A 115 -20.63 -6.90 20.99
N GLU A 116 -20.10 -5.73 20.65
CA GLU A 116 -19.24 -4.95 21.52
C GLU A 116 -19.71 -3.50 21.61
N LYS A 117 -19.18 -2.78 22.60
CA LYS A 117 -19.50 -1.38 22.83
C LYS A 117 -18.25 -0.61 23.19
N CYS A 118 -18.13 0.61 22.68
CA CYS A 118 -17.11 1.56 23.07
C CYS A 118 -17.65 2.99 23.13
N ASP A 119 -16.89 3.88 23.76
CA ASP A 119 -17.16 5.31 23.65
C ASP A 119 -16.75 5.82 22.27
N VAL A 120 -15.57 5.41 21.79
CA VAL A 120 -15.05 5.84 20.49
C VAL A 120 -14.59 4.64 19.66
N LEU A 121 -15.03 4.59 18.41
CA LEU A 121 -14.49 3.70 17.38
C LEU A 121 -13.46 4.47 16.55
N VAL A 122 -12.27 3.91 16.38
CA VAL A 122 -11.19 4.45 15.54
C VAL A 122 -10.97 3.52 14.35
N ILE A 123 -11.08 4.05 13.14
CA ILE A 123 -10.90 3.30 11.88
C ILE A 123 -9.53 3.63 11.30
N GLY A 124 -8.63 2.64 11.29
CA GLY A 124 -7.27 2.73 10.77
C GLY A 124 -6.25 2.91 11.90
N GLY A 125 -5.29 1.99 11.98
CA GLY A 125 -4.19 1.92 12.93
C GLY A 125 -2.87 2.48 12.38
N GLY A 126 -2.95 3.47 11.49
CA GLY A 126 -1.80 4.30 11.11
C GLY A 126 -1.40 5.29 12.22
N PRO A 127 -0.39 6.15 12.00
CA PRO A 127 0.08 7.11 13.00
C PRO A 127 -1.03 7.95 13.61
N SER A 128 -1.91 8.52 12.76
CA SER A 128 -3.02 9.35 13.22
C SER A 128 -4.03 8.60 14.08
N GLY A 129 -4.34 7.35 13.73
CA GLY A 129 -5.26 6.52 14.50
C GLY A 129 -4.67 6.05 15.82
N LEU A 130 -3.40 5.65 15.82
CA LEU A 130 -2.67 5.27 17.03
C LEU A 130 -2.59 6.43 18.02
N THR A 131 -2.12 7.60 17.57
CA THR A 131 -2.05 8.80 18.40
C THR A 131 -3.42 9.23 18.91
N ALA A 132 -4.45 9.25 18.05
CA ALA A 132 -5.81 9.58 18.47
C ALA A 132 -6.35 8.62 19.54
N THR A 133 -6.04 7.33 19.41
CA THR A 133 -6.47 6.30 20.37
C THR A 133 -5.77 6.47 21.70
N ILE A 134 -4.46 6.70 21.70
CA ILE A 134 -3.66 6.98 22.90
C ILE A 134 -4.21 8.20 23.65
N GLU A 135 -4.48 9.31 22.95
CA GLU A 135 -4.99 10.53 23.58
C GLU A 135 -6.40 10.34 24.16
N LEU A 136 -7.29 9.62 23.47
CA LEU A 136 -8.60 9.26 24.00
C LEU A 136 -8.50 8.33 25.21
N ALA A 137 -7.55 7.39 25.18
CA ALA A 137 -7.33 6.45 26.27
C ALA A 137 -6.82 7.16 27.53
N LYS A 138 -5.92 8.15 27.39
CA LYS A 138 -5.46 9.03 28.49
C LYS A 138 -6.61 9.79 29.15
N LEU A 139 -7.63 10.16 28.38
CA LEU A 139 -8.84 10.82 28.88
C LEU A 139 -9.86 9.84 29.51
N GLY A 140 -9.56 8.54 29.51
CA GLY A 140 -10.39 7.50 30.15
C GLY A 140 -11.55 6.98 29.31
N PHE A 141 -11.62 7.31 28.01
CA PHE A 141 -12.63 6.75 27.12
C PHE A 141 -12.35 5.28 26.83
N SER A 142 -13.39 4.45 26.71
CA SER A 142 -13.25 3.11 26.12
C SER A 142 -13.13 3.23 24.61
N VAL A 143 -12.04 2.72 24.04
CA VAL A 143 -11.74 2.88 22.61
C VAL A 143 -11.57 1.52 21.95
N ILE A 144 -12.21 1.33 20.80
CA ILE A 144 -11.92 0.20 19.91
C ILE A 144 -11.23 0.75 18.67
N LEU A 145 -10.01 0.30 18.40
CA LEU A 145 -9.25 0.59 17.17
C LEU A 145 -9.35 -0.62 16.23
N VAL A 146 -9.67 -0.36 14.97
CA VAL A 146 -9.83 -1.38 13.94
C VAL A 146 -8.91 -1.08 12.77
N ASP A 147 -8.07 -2.03 12.39
CA ASP A 147 -7.18 -1.95 11.21
C ASP A 147 -7.27 -3.23 10.36
N ASP A 148 -7.28 -3.06 9.04
CA ASP A 148 -7.45 -4.16 8.10
C ASP A 148 -6.13 -4.90 7.78
N LYS A 149 -5.01 -4.47 8.38
CA LYS A 149 -3.69 -5.08 8.27
C LYS A 149 -3.34 -5.87 9.54
N ALA A 150 -2.36 -6.75 9.40
CA ALA A 150 -1.88 -7.60 10.49
C ALA A 150 -1.05 -6.83 11.52
N GLU A 151 -0.35 -5.79 11.10
CA GLU A 151 0.55 -4.97 11.92
C GLU A 151 0.06 -3.52 11.94
N LEU A 152 0.17 -2.87 13.11
CA LEU A 152 -0.15 -1.46 13.28
C LEU A 152 0.98 -0.56 12.75
N GLY A 153 0.69 0.73 12.59
CA GLY A 153 1.63 1.75 12.11
C GLY A 153 1.39 2.20 10.67
N GLY A 154 0.56 1.47 9.91
CA GLY A 154 0.16 1.85 8.57
C GLY A 154 1.35 2.10 7.64
N LYS A 155 1.43 3.31 7.06
CA LYS A 155 2.51 3.65 6.11
C LYS A 155 3.87 3.93 6.77
N LEU A 156 3.93 4.08 8.10
CA LEU A 156 5.19 4.21 8.83
C LEU A 156 6.08 2.97 8.65
N LEU A 157 5.47 1.79 8.55
CA LEU A 157 6.16 0.51 8.34
C LEU A 157 6.97 0.46 7.03
N LEU A 158 6.70 1.38 6.11
CA LEU A 158 7.37 1.45 4.81
C LEU A 158 8.50 2.50 4.79
N GLN A 159 8.65 3.32 5.83
CA GLN A 159 9.56 4.46 5.84
C GLN A 159 10.91 4.13 6.48
N THR A 160 11.93 3.98 5.65
CA THR A 160 13.32 3.75 6.09
C THR A 160 14.10 5.05 6.26
N HIS A 161 13.48 6.21 6.04
CA HIS A 161 14.08 7.51 6.28
C HIS A 161 13.84 7.96 7.74
N LYS A 162 14.58 8.97 8.20
CA LYS A 162 14.35 9.59 9.51
C LYS A 162 13.43 10.78 9.34
N PHE A 163 12.47 10.94 10.24
CA PHE A 163 11.57 12.09 10.26
C PHE A 163 12.34 13.34 10.73
N PHE A 164 11.95 14.50 10.22
CA PHE A 164 12.57 15.81 10.52
C PHE A 164 11.52 16.72 11.15
N GLY A 165 11.92 17.55 12.10
CA GLY A 165 11.01 18.45 12.82
C GLY A 165 11.33 18.47 14.30
N SER A 166 10.30 18.62 15.14
CA SER A 166 10.42 18.49 16.59
C SER A 166 10.35 17.00 17.00
N ILE A 167 10.97 16.66 18.13
CA ILE A 167 10.85 15.31 18.70
C ILE A 167 9.41 15.07 19.18
N GLU A 168 8.78 16.10 19.75
CA GLU A 168 7.43 16.01 20.32
C GLU A 168 6.35 15.80 19.26
N ASP A 169 6.44 16.44 18.09
CA ASP A 169 5.37 16.37 17.08
C ASP A 169 5.53 15.20 16.10
N CYS A 170 6.78 14.84 15.77
CA CYS A 170 7.05 13.87 14.69
C CYS A 170 8.20 12.90 14.98
N TYR A 171 8.61 12.76 16.26
CA TYR A 171 9.71 11.88 16.66
C TYR A 171 11.00 12.12 15.85
N ALA A 172 11.34 13.38 15.61
CA ALA A 172 12.48 13.76 14.76
C ALA A 172 13.76 12.98 15.09
N GLY A 173 14.42 12.47 14.04
CA GLY A 173 15.62 11.63 14.16
C GLY A 173 15.34 10.12 14.27
N THR A 174 14.08 9.73 14.43
CA THR A 174 13.60 8.34 14.49
C THR A 174 13.04 7.91 13.12
N ARG A 175 13.09 6.62 12.80
CA ARG A 175 12.55 6.08 11.53
C ARG A 175 11.09 5.72 11.69
N GLY A 176 10.33 5.71 10.58
CA GLY A 176 8.90 5.38 10.64
C GLY A 176 8.63 4.01 11.26
N ILE A 177 9.41 2.99 10.86
CA ILE A 177 9.32 1.64 11.45
C ILE A 177 9.47 1.64 12.97
N ASP A 178 10.36 2.46 13.51
CA ASP A 178 10.61 2.55 14.95
C ASP A 178 9.50 3.35 15.65
N ILE A 179 8.98 4.40 14.99
CA ILE A 179 7.83 5.19 15.49
C ILE A 179 6.58 4.30 15.62
N ALA A 180 6.33 3.42 14.65
CA ALA A 180 5.21 2.49 14.71
C ALA A 180 5.30 1.60 15.96
N ALA A 181 6.48 1.03 16.24
CA ALA A 181 6.71 0.21 17.42
C ALA A 181 6.60 1.00 18.74
N ILE A 182 7.05 2.25 18.76
CA ILE A 182 6.90 3.14 19.92
C ILE A 182 5.41 3.38 20.22
N LEU A 183 4.62 3.75 19.20
CA LEU A 183 3.19 4.03 19.35
C LEU A 183 2.41 2.77 19.75
N GLU A 184 2.71 1.62 19.16
CA GLU A 184 2.08 0.35 19.52
C GLU A 184 2.41 -0.06 20.97
N SER A 185 3.67 0.11 21.40
CA SER A 185 4.09 -0.13 22.78
C SER A 185 3.39 0.81 23.76
N GLU A 186 3.28 2.10 23.44
CA GLU A 186 2.55 3.07 24.26
C GLU A 186 1.07 2.67 24.40
N LEU A 187 0.42 2.32 23.28
CA LEU A 187 -0.99 1.91 23.22
C LEU A 187 -1.27 0.70 24.13
N SER A 188 -0.33 -0.25 24.22
CA SER A 188 -0.47 -1.47 25.02
C SER A 188 -0.60 -1.21 26.53
N ASN A 189 -0.24 -0.01 27.00
CA ASN A 189 -0.35 0.36 28.42
C ASN A 189 -1.77 0.75 28.85
N TYR A 190 -2.73 0.84 27.92
CA TYR A 190 -4.08 1.32 28.18
C TYR A 190 -5.10 0.17 28.19
N PRO A 191 -5.56 -0.31 29.36
CA PRO A 191 -6.49 -1.43 29.45
C PRO A 191 -7.92 -1.10 28.96
N ASN A 192 -8.22 0.19 28.75
CA ASN A 192 -9.47 0.69 28.17
C ASN A 192 -9.46 0.72 26.64
N VAL A 193 -8.42 0.19 26.00
CA VAL A 193 -8.30 0.07 24.54
C VAL A 193 -8.44 -1.40 24.13
N SER A 194 -9.22 -1.66 23.10
CA SER A 194 -9.23 -2.94 22.38
C SER A 194 -8.81 -2.72 20.93
N VAL A 195 -7.95 -3.59 20.42
CA VAL A 195 -7.38 -3.49 19.08
C VAL A 195 -7.80 -4.71 18.27
N TYR A 196 -8.36 -4.45 17.07
CA TYR A 196 -8.67 -5.45 16.08
C TYR A 196 -7.81 -5.24 14.83
N THR A 197 -6.79 -6.06 14.67
CA THR A 197 -6.00 -6.20 13.42
C THR A 197 -6.63 -7.26 12.51
N ASN A 198 -6.24 -7.29 11.23
CA ASN A 198 -6.85 -8.14 10.21
C ASN A 198 -8.39 -7.98 10.19
N ALA A 199 -8.86 -6.77 10.47
CA ALA A 199 -10.27 -6.47 10.67
C ALA A 199 -10.69 -5.26 9.81
N ALA A 200 -11.61 -5.48 8.89
CA ALA A 200 -12.11 -4.44 8.03
C ALA A 200 -13.44 -3.90 8.56
N VAL A 201 -13.55 -2.58 8.74
CA VAL A 201 -14.87 -1.95 8.90
C VAL A 201 -15.56 -1.98 7.53
N VAL A 202 -16.66 -2.74 7.43
CA VAL A 202 -17.39 -2.97 6.19
C VAL A 202 -18.68 -2.16 6.10
N GLY A 203 -19.09 -1.50 7.18
CA GLY A 203 -20.25 -0.63 7.17
C GLY A 203 -20.41 0.19 8.45
N ILE A 204 -21.01 1.36 8.31
CA ILE A 204 -21.45 2.23 9.40
C ILE A 204 -22.96 2.42 9.23
N PHE A 205 -23.73 2.16 10.29
CA PHE A 205 -25.19 2.15 10.27
C PHE A 205 -25.76 3.32 11.06
N LYS A 206 -26.94 3.82 10.65
CA LYS A 206 -27.61 5.01 11.22
C LYS A 206 -27.92 4.90 12.71
N ASP A 207 -28.00 3.69 13.25
CA ASP A 207 -28.22 3.41 14.66
C ASP A 207 -26.92 3.34 15.50
N ARG A 208 -25.85 3.97 15.00
CA ARG A 208 -24.50 4.05 15.60
C ARG A 208 -23.83 2.69 15.83
N LYS A 209 -23.99 1.81 14.85
CA LYS A 209 -23.31 0.51 14.82
C LYS A 209 -22.32 0.47 13.67
N ALA A 210 -21.19 -0.18 13.89
CA ALA A 210 -20.23 -0.53 12.85
C ALA A 210 -20.23 -2.03 12.63
N GLY A 211 -20.24 -2.46 11.37
CA GLY A 211 -19.97 -3.83 10.99
C GLY A 211 -18.47 -4.02 10.77
N VAL A 212 -17.86 -4.97 11.47
CA VAL A 212 -16.43 -5.26 11.38
C VAL A 212 -16.22 -6.72 11.02
N PHE A 213 -15.53 -6.97 9.91
CA PHE A 213 -15.20 -8.31 9.45
C PHE A 213 -13.77 -8.67 9.84
N ILE A 214 -13.62 -9.62 10.78
CA ILE A 214 -12.38 -9.97 11.45
C ILE A 214 -11.83 -11.28 10.89
N ASN A 215 -10.56 -11.30 10.51
CA ASN A 215 -9.84 -12.45 9.95
C ASN A 215 -10.54 -13.10 8.74
N ASN A 216 -11.32 -12.31 8.00
CA ASN A 216 -12.22 -12.77 6.94
C ASN A 216 -13.14 -13.95 7.33
N ARG A 217 -13.55 -14.03 8.60
CA ARG A 217 -14.34 -15.14 9.14
C ARG A 217 -15.45 -14.70 10.06
N ASN A 218 -15.14 -13.83 11.02
CA ASN A 218 -16.09 -13.41 12.05
C ASN A 218 -16.63 -12.02 11.75
N TYR A 219 -17.87 -11.77 12.14
CA TYR A 219 -18.48 -10.45 12.00
C TYR A 219 -18.84 -9.91 13.39
N SER A 220 -18.20 -8.80 13.76
CA SER A 220 -18.50 -8.06 14.97
C SER A 220 -19.40 -6.87 14.66
N ILE A 221 -20.33 -6.59 15.57
CA ILE A 221 -21.14 -5.39 15.56
C ILE A 221 -20.72 -4.52 16.75
N ILE A 222 -20.18 -3.35 16.48
CA ILE A 222 -19.66 -2.43 17.49
C ILE A 222 -20.62 -1.24 17.64
N ASP A 223 -21.20 -1.06 18.82
CA ASP A 223 -21.96 0.13 19.21
C ASP A 223 -20.99 1.22 19.70
N PHE A 224 -21.08 2.43 19.15
CA PHE A 224 -20.14 3.52 19.47
C PHE A 224 -20.85 4.85 19.73
N LYS A 225 -20.23 5.75 20.50
CA LYS A 225 -20.75 7.11 20.76
C LYS A 225 -20.09 8.17 19.87
N GLY A 226 -18.84 7.97 19.49
CA GLY A 226 -18.06 8.81 18.59
C GLY A 226 -17.23 7.98 17.61
N LEU A 227 -16.81 8.61 16.51
CA LEU A 227 -16.08 7.96 15.43
C LEU A 227 -14.85 8.79 15.04
N ILE A 228 -13.70 8.14 14.88
CA ILE A 228 -12.52 8.71 14.24
C ILE A 228 -12.25 7.94 12.94
N VAL A 229 -12.15 8.69 11.84
CA VAL A 229 -11.87 8.18 10.51
C VAL A 229 -10.43 8.54 10.16
N SER A 230 -9.54 7.56 10.28
CA SER A 230 -8.10 7.65 10.01
C SER A 230 -7.54 6.52 9.11
N PRO A 231 -8.24 6.05 8.05
CA PRO A 231 -7.75 4.96 7.20
C PRO A 231 -6.67 5.43 6.17
N GLY A 232 -6.30 6.71 6.20
CA GLY A 232 -5.28 7.29 5.34
C GLY A 232 -5.80 7.63 3.93
N ALA A 233 -4.92 7.46 2.93
CA ALA A 233 -5.21 7.77 1.53
C ALA A 233 -4.76 6.64 0.59
N ARG A 234 -5.33 6.64 -0.63
CA ARG A 234 -5.02 5.70 -1.72
C ARG A 234 -4.31 6.39 -2.86
N GLU A 235 -3.42 5.68 -3.54
CA GLU A 235 -2.66 6.22 -4.67
C GLU A 235 -3.57 6.54 -5.85
N LYS A 236 -3.33 7.69 -6.50
CA LYS A 236 -3.98 8.01 -7.77
C LYS A 236 -3.34 7.22 -8.90
N SER A 237 -4.16 6.79 -9.85
CA SER A 237 -3.69 6.24 -11.12
C SER A 237 -3.56 7.36 -12.16
N LEU A 238 -2.67 7.16 -13.13
CA LEU A 238 -2.53 8.02 -14.29
C LEU A 238 -2.98 7.26 -15.55
N ILE A 239 -3.68 7.93 -16.45
CA ILE A 239 -4.18 7.33 -17.70
C ILE A 239 -3.23 7.71 -18.84
N PHE A 240 -2.62 6.70 -19.44
CA PHE A 240 -1.76 6.81 -20.61
C PHE A 240 -1.67 5.45 -21.32
N PRO A 241 -1.33 5.39 -22.61
CA PRO A 241 -1.06 4.13 -23.31
C PRO A 241 -0.08 3.22 -22.55
N GLY A 242 -0.51 1.99 -22.24
CA GLY A 242 0.29 1.00 -21.52
C GLY A 242 0.27 1.12 -19.99
N ASN A 243 -0.58 1.99 -19.41
CA ASN A 243 -0.70 2.15 -17.95
C ASN A 243 -1.21 0.90 -17.20
N ASN A 244 -1.67 -0.12 -17.90
CA ASN A 244 -2.12 -1.40 -17.36
C ASN A 244 -1.06 -2.50 -17.41
N LEU A 245 0.08 -2.25 -18.06
CA LEU A 245 1.14 -3.25 -18.20
C LEU A 245 1.69 -3.68 -16.82
N PRO A 246 1.94 -4.98 -16.59
CA PRO A 246 2.74 -5.42 -15.45
C PRO A 246 4.08 -4.68 -15.42
N GLY A 247 4.45 -4.12 -14.27
CA GLY A 247 5.57 -3.18 -14.16
C GLY A 247 5.14 -1.72 -14.03
N VAL A 248 3.90 -1.37 -14.34
CA VAL A 248 3.32 -0.06 -13.98
C VAL A 248 2.55 -0.19 -12.66
N TYR A 249 3.05 0.44 -11.59
CA TYR A 249 2.38 0.40 -10.29
C TYR A 249 2.70 1.60 -9.40
N GLY A 250 1.95 1.75 -8.31
CA GLY A 250 2.13 2.82 -7.36
C GLY A 250 3.47 2.76 -6.64
N ALA A 251 4.02 3.93 -6.30
CA ALA A 251 5.22 4.02 -5.48
C ALA A 251 5.05 3.38 -4.09
N GLY A 252 3.84 3.42 -3.51
CA GLY A 252 3.51 2.72 -2.28
C GLY A 252 3.63 1.20 -2.42
N ALA A 253 3.16 0.64 -3.53
CA ALA A 253 3.33 -0.79 -3.82
C ALA A 253 4.80 -1.19 -3.94
N PHE A 254 5.60 -0.34 -4.62
CA PHE A 254 7.05 -0.53 -4.69
C PHE A 254 7.69 -0.54 -3.30
N GLN A 255 7.37 0.45 -2.46
CA GLN A 255 7.88 0.55 -1.10
C GLN A 255 7.50 -0.67 -0.25
N THR A 256 6.26 -1.16 -0.37
CA THR A 256 5.85 -2.41 0.27
C THR A 256 6.76 -3.58 -0.11
N LEU A 257 7.03 -3.76 -1.41
CA LEU A 257 7.87 -4.86 -1.86
C LEU A 257 9.31 -4.74 -1.36
N VAL A 258 9.94 -3.57 -1.49
CA VAL A 258 11.37 -3.43 -1.18
C VAL A 258 11.66 -3.28 0.31
N ASN A 259 10.78 -2.61 1.07
CA ASN A 259 11.05 -2.29 2.47
C ASN A 259 10.38 -3.28 3.44
N ARG A 260 9.11 -3.63 3.23
CA ARG A 260 8.39 -4.55 4.11
C ARG A 260 8.67 -6.01 3.74
N ASP A 261 8.54 -6.34 2.46
CA ASP A 261 8.59 -7.73 2.01
C ASP A 261 10.02 -8.20 1.65
N LEU A 262 10.97 -7.26 1.54
CA LEU A 262 12.36 -7.49 1.13
C LEU A 262 12.47 -8.24 -0.21
N VAL A 263 11.63 -7.87 -1.17
CA VAL A 263 11.55 -8.41 -2.52
C VAL A 263 12.05 -7.38 -3.53
N LYS A 264 12.97 -7.82 -4.40
CA LYS A 264 13.52 -6.98 -5.47
C LYS A 264 12.66 -7.15 -6.73
N SER A 265 11.63 -6.33 -6.91
CA SER A 265 10.69 -6.46 -8.03
C SER A 265 11.16 -5.88 -9.36
N SER A 266 12.26 -5.13 -9.33
CA SER A 266 12.73 -4.30 -10.45
C SER A 266 14.25 -4.27 -10.50
N GLU A 267 14.81 -4.08 -11.68
CA GLU A 267 16.23 -3.74 -11.86
C GLU A 267 16.38 -2.26 -12.25
N ARG A 268 15.45 -1.72 -13.06
CA ARG A 268 15.48 -0.35 -13.57
C ARG A 268 14.09 0.29 -13.47
N VAL A 269 13.96 1.31 -12.62
CA VAL A 269 12.71 2.05 -12.40
C VAL A 269 12.76 3.43 -13.04
N PHE A 270 11.66 3.85 -13.66
CA PHE A 270 11.36 5.26 -13.96
C PHE A 270 10.21 5.72 -13.06
N ILE A 271 10.22 6.98 -12.62
CA ILE A 271 9.20 7.49 -11.69
C ILE A 271 8.47 8.68 -12.31
N VAL A 272 7.14 8.71 -12.20
CA VAL A 272 6.30 9.86 -12.57
C VAL A 272 5.84 10.53 -11.28
N GLY A 273 6.18 11.81 -11.12
CA GLY A 273 5.90 12.62 -9.94
C GLY A 273 7.15 12.85 -9.08
N SER A 274 7.42 14.11 -8.78
CA SER A 274 8.54 14.57 -7.93
C SER A 274 8.09 15.06 -6.55
N GLY A 275 6.88 14.67 -6.13
CA GLY A 275 6.42 14.80 -4.74
C GLY A 275 7.26 13.98 -3.77
N ASN A 276 6.93 14.06 -2.48
CA ASN A 276 7.70 13.34 -1.44
C ASN A 276 7.72 11.84 -1.70
N VAL A 277 6.57 11.27 -2.08
CA VAL A 277 6.43 9.84 -2.40
C VAL A 277 7.38 9.43 -3.53
N GLY A 278 7.45 10.22 -4.61
CA GLY A 278 8.30 9.91 -5.78
C GLY A 278 9.79 10.02 -5.47
N LEU A 279 10.20 11.08 -4.76
CA LEU A 279 11.59 11.27 -4.34
C LEU A 279 12.05 10.17 -3.35
N ILE A 280 11.20 9.80 -2.40
CA ILE A 280 11.48 8.74 -1.44
C ILE A 280 11.50 7.37 -2.13
N ALA A 281 10.61 7.11 -3.09
CA ALA A 281 10.65 5.88 -3.89
C ALA A 281 11.97 5.74 -4.67
N ALA A 282 12.47 6.82 -5.27
CA ALA A 282 13.80 6.84 -5.90
C ALA A 282 14.90 6.49 -4.89
N TYR A 283 14.82 7.04 -3.67
CA TYR A 283 15.79 6.78 -2.62
C TYR A 283 15.75 5.31 -2.17
N HIS A 284 14.57 4.73 -1.98
CA HIS A 284 14.39 3.32 -1.62
C HIS A 284 14.87 2.38 -2.75
N ALA A 285 14.66 2.75 -4.01
CA ALA A 285 15.23 2.00 -5.14
C ALA A 285 16.75 1.91 -5.04
N LEU A 286 17.43 3.05 -4.82
CA LEU A 286 18.88 3.09 -4.66
C LEU A 286 19.36 2.28 -3.45
N GLN A 287 18.66 2.33 -2.31
CA GLN A 287 18.99 1.51 -1.13
C GLN A 287 18.86 0.01 -1.39
N ALA A 288 17.88 -0.40 -2.20
CA ALA A 288 17.66 -1.79 -2.59
C ALA A 288 18.57 -2.26 -3.74
N GLY A 289 19.51 -1.43 -4.23
CA GLY A 289 20.37 -1.76 -5.37
C GLY A 289 19.60 -1.85 -6.70
N ILE A 290 18.55 -1.05 -6.84
CA ILE A 290 17.73 -0.87 -8.04
C ILE A 290 18.10 0.46 -8.68
N GLN A 291 18.27 0.49 -10.00
CA GLN A 291 18.62 1.71 -10.71
C GLN A 291 17.38 2.61 -10.88
N ALA A 292 17.40 3.81 -10.30
CA ALA A 292 16.45 4.86 -10.64
C ALA A 292 16.93 5.60 -11.90
N VAL A 293 16.34 5.29 -13.06
CA VAL A 293 16.75 5.84 -14.37
C VAL A 293 16.39 7.32 -14.51
N GLY A 294 15.30 7.75 -13.89
CA GLY A 294 14.89 9.15 -13.87
C GLY A 294 13.54 9.36 -13.19
N ILE A 295 13.26 10.63 -12.92
CA ILE A 295 11.98 11.12 -12.42
C ILE A 295 11.47 12.15 -13.42
N CYS A 296 10.20 12.09 -13.83
CA CYS A 296 9.57 13.20 -14.54
C CYS A 296 8.47 13.83 -13.69
N ASP A 297 8.26 15.13 -13.86
CA ASP A 297 7.15 15.85 -13.27
C ASP A 297 6.60 16.86 -14.28
N ILE A 298 5.27 16.94 -14.33
CA ILE A 298 4.55 17.85 -15.22
C ILE A 298 4.74 19.31 -14.78
N LEU A 299 5.03 19.54 -13.50
CA LEU A 299 5.30 20.85 -12.93
C LEU A 299 6.70 21.37 -13.31
N ASN A 300 6.85 22.68 -13.26
CA ASN A 300 8.11 23.37 -13.56
C ASN A 300 9.10 23.41 -12.38
N ASN A 301 8.69 22.91 -11.21
CA ASN A 301 9.48 22.80 -9.99
C ASN A 301 9.25 21.43 -9.35
N VAL A 302 10.18 21.02 -8.50
CA VAL A 302 9.99 19.84 -7.65
C VAL A 302 8.97 20.18 -6.55
N SER A 303 7.97 19.34 -6.36
CA SER A 303 6.90 19.54 -5.37
C SER A 303 7.24 18.94 -3.99
N GLY A 304 8.08 17.91 -3.93
CA GLY A 304 8.57 17.34 -2.67
C GLY A 304 9.66 18.16 -2.00
N TYR A 305 10.10 17.73 -0.82
CA TYR A 305 11.10 18.44 -0.03
C TYR A 305 12.44 18.57 -0.77
N LYS A 306 12.97 19.80 -0.77
CA LYS A 306 14.24 20.16 -1.41
C LYS A 306 15.41 19.27 -0.95
N VAL A 307 15.46 18.92 0.33
CA VAL A 307 16.52 18.06 0.88
C VAL A 307 16.54 16.66 0.26
N HIS A 308 15.38 16.10 -0.06
CA HIS A 308 15.27 14.83 -0.76
C HIS A 308 15.66 14.99 -2.23
N ALA A 309 15.16 16.02 -2.90
CA ALA A 309 15.48 16.31 -4.29
C ALA A 309 16.99 16.50 -4.53
N ASP A 310 17.66 17.28 -3.67
CA ASP A 310 19.10 17.54 -3.75
C ASP A 310 19.93 16.28 -3.47
N LYS A 311 19.43 15.37 -2.62
CA LYS A 311 20.06 14.07 -2.39
C LYS A 311 19.94 13.16 -3.62
N ILE A 312 18.76 13.05 -4.20
CA ILE A 312 18.49 12.25 -5.41
C ILE A 312 19.35 12.72 -6.59
N LYS A 313 19.45 14.04 -6.81
CA LYS A 313 20.32 14.62 -7.85
C LYS A 313 21.80 14.30 -7.62
N ARG A 314 22.30 14.42 -6.37
CA ARG A 314 23.69 14.06 -6.02
C ARG A 314 23.99 12.58 -6.21
N MET A 315 22.97 11.73 -6.08
CA MET A 315 23.06 10.30 -6.38
C MET A 315 22.98 9.99 -7.89
N GLY A 316 22.94 11.01 -8.76
CA GLY A 316 23.01 10.86 -10.21
C GLY A 316 21.68 10.60 -10.90
N VAL A 317 20.54 10.71 -10.19
CA VAL A 317 19.22 10.48 -10.78
C VAL A 317 18.71 11.78 -11.41
N PRO A 318 18.45 11.81 -12.74
CA PRO A 318 17.95 13.01 -13.41
C PRO A 318 16.48 13.26 -13.07
N ILE A 319 16.11 14.54 -12.91
CA ILE A 319 14.72 14.99 -12.70
C ILE A 319 14.31 15.88 -13.88
N TYR A 320 13.34 15.42 -14.66
CA TYR A 320 12.80 16.08 -15.85
C TYR A 320 11.52 16.86 -15.49
N LEU A 321 11.66 18.16 -15.29
CA LEU A 321 10.54 19.07 -14.99
C LEU A 321 9.87 19.55 -16.28
N ASN A 322 8.59 19.93 -16.21
CA ASN A 322 7.73 20.17 -17.37
C ASN A 322 7.69 18.97 -18.32
N HIS A 323 7.65 17.74 -17.80
CA HIS A 323 7.53 16.53 -18.61
C HIS A 323 6.40 15.64 -18.08
N THR A 324 5.71 14.96 -18.99
CA THR A 324 4.75 13.91 -18.64
C THR A 324 5.12 12.60 -19.34
N VAL A 325 4.67 11.49 -18.78
CA VAL A 325 4.69 10.20 -19.47
C VAL A 325 3.72 10.23 -20.66
N LEU A 326 4.19 9.72 -21.80
CA LEU A 326 3.39 9.50 -23.00
C LEU A 326 2.91 8.05 -23.10
N SER A 327 3.81 7.10 -22.85
CA SER A 327 3.52 5.66 -22.97
C SER A 327 4.44 4.84 -22.07
N ALA A 328 3.93 3.67 -21.67
CA ALA A 328 4.75 2.53 -21.29
C ALA A 328 4.57 1.44 -22.36
N GLU A 329 5.65 0.79 -22.75
CA GLU A 329 5.68 -0.16 -23.87
C GLU A 329 6.39 -1.44 -23.47
N GLY A 330 5.93 -2.56 -24.02
CA GLY A 330 6.47 -3.90 -23.85
C GLY A 330 5.42 -4.96 -24.18
N ASN A 331 5.82 -6.23 -24.26
CA ASN A 331 4.91 -7.31 -24.65
C ASN A 331 4.05 -7.77 -23.45
N ASP A 332 4.70 -8.40 -22.47
CA ASP A 332 4.02 -8.97 -21.29
C ASP A 332 4.17 -8.09 -20.04
N LYS A 333 5.13 -7.16 -20.07
CA LYS A 333 5.46 -6.24 -18.99
C LYS A 333 6.13 -5.00 -19.57
N VAL A 334 6.34 -3.98 -18.75
CA VAL A 334 7.10 -2.78 -19.13
C VAL A 334 8.53 -3.16 -19.52
N GLU A 335 8.96 -2.64 -20.67
CA GLU A 335 10.35 -2.70 -21.17
C GLU A 335 10.90 -1.32 -21.48
N LYS A 336 10.01 -0.36 -21.80
CA LYS A 336 10.35 1.02 -22.14
C LYS A 336 9.29 1.99 -21.65
N VAL A 337 9.72 3.22 -21.35
CA VAL A 337 8.84 4.34 -21.03
C VAL A 337 9.24 5.54 -21.87
N THR A 338 8.25 6.20 -22.46
CA THR A 338 8.45 7.43 -23.24
C THR A 338 7.86 8.61 -22.48
N ILE A 339 8.64 9.69 -22.33
CA ILE A 339 8.20 10.97 -21.77
C ILE A 339 8.34 12.06 -22.82
N ALA A 340 7.63 13.17 -22.66
CA ALA A 340 7.83 14.38 -23.46
C ALA A 340 7.68 15.63 -22.61
N ARG A 341 8.24 16.75 -23.07
CA ARG A 341 7.98 18.05 -22.47
C ARG A 341 6.51 18.41 -22.64
N VAL A 342 5.98 19.22 -21.72
CA VAL A 342 4.65 19.82 -21.85
C VAL A 342 4.75 21.33 -22.11
N ASP A 343 3.75 21.87 -22.78
CA ASP A 343 3.57 23.31 -22.96
C ASP A 343 2.91 23.98 -21.74
N ARG A 344 2.54 25.26 -21.87
CA ARG A 344 1.88 26.02 -20.79
C ARG A 344 0.46 25.53 -20.45
N ASN A 345 -0.16 24.76 -21.35
CA ASN A 345 -1.48 24.16 -21.17
C ASN A 345 -1.37 22.68 -20.77
N TYR A 346 -0.18 22.24 -20.35
CA TYR A 346 0.12 20.85 -20.00
C TYR A 346 -0.07 19.85 -21.15
N GLN A 347 -0.05 20.32 -22.40
CA GLN A 347 -0.12 19.45 -23.57
C GLN A 347 1.27 18.95 -23.95
N PRO A 348 1.45 17.65 -24.24
CA PRO A 348 2.76 17.13 -24.62
C PRO A 348 3.25 17.66 -25.97
N ILE A 349 4.54 18.00 -26.04
CA ILE A 349 5.25 18.43 -27.25
C ILE A 349 6.00 17.21 -27.80
N LEU A 350 5.40 16.50 -28.76
CA LEU A 350 5.84 15.16 -29.20
C LEU A 350 7.27 15.13 -29.74
N ASP A 351 7.73 16.19 -30.39
CA ASP A 351 9.07 16.34 -30.96
C ASP A 351 10.18 16.37 -29.90
N THR A 352 9.79 16.49 -28.62
CA THR A 352 10.71 16.44 -27.46
C THR A 352 10.73 15.08 -26.78
N ALA A 353 10.05 14.08 -27.35
CA ALA A 353 9.91 12.76 -26.75
C ALA A 353 11.27 12.08 -26.54
N LYS A 354 11.39 11.39 -25.41
CA LYS A 354 12.55 10.61 -25.02
C LYS A 354 12.09 9.28 -24.45
N THR A 355 12.71 8.21 -24.93
CA THR A 355 12.41 6.84 -24.49
C THR A 355 13.54 6.31 -23.62
N PHE A 356 13.18 5.64 -22.53
CA PHE A 356 14.09 5.03 -21.58
C PHE A 356 13.78 3.56 -21.47
N GLU A 357 14.81 2.71 -21.52
CA GLU A 357 14.67 1.29 -21.18
C GLU A 357 14.56 1.13 -19.66
N VAL A 358 13.47 0.51 -19.22
CA VAL A 358 13.14 0.25 -17.80
C VAL A 358 12.24 -0.97 -17.71
N ASP A 359 12.27 -1.67 -16.58
CA ASP A 359 11.33 -2.79 -16.35
C ASP A 359 10.13 -2.37 -15.49
N THR A 360 10.14 -1.15 -14.96
CA THR A 360 9.16 -0.66 -14.01
C THR A 360 8.93 0.83 -14.16
N LEU A 361 7.66 1.25 -14.13
CA LEU A 361 7.22 2.63 -14.07
C LEU A 361 6.43 2.86 -12.77
N LEU A 362 6.97 3.68 -11.88
CA LEU A 362 6.32 4.04 -10.63
C LEU A 362 5.45 5.27 -10.80
N ILE A 363 4.20 5.17 -10.36
CA ILE A 363 3.22 6.26 -10.39
C ILE A 363 3.16 6.90 -9.00
N ALA A 364 3.59 8.15 -8.90
CA ALA A 364 3.64 8.96 -7.67
C ALA A 364 3.00 10.34 -7.91
N VAL A 365 1.80 10.36 -8.48
CA VAL A 365 1.08 11.58 -8.92
C VAL A 365 0.03 12.07 -7.91
N GLY A 366 0.29 11.82 -6.62
CA GLY A 366 -0.56 12.21 -5.51
C GLY A 366 -1.53 11.11 -5.04
N LEU A 367 -2.24 11.44 -3.95
CA LEU A 367 -3.14 10.53 -3.25
C LEU A 367 -4.59 11.06 -3.27
N SER A 368 -5.54 10.17 -3.02
CA SER A 368 -6.95 10.48 -2.76
C SER A 368 -7.29 10.01 -1.33
N PRO A 369 -7.90 10.86 -0.49
CA PRO A 369 -8.27 10.46 0.87
C PRO A 369 -9.25 9.28 0.83
N VAL A 370 -9.18 8.44 1.87
CA VAL A 370 -10.17 7.40 2.15
C VAL A 370 -11.01 7.92 3.30
N ASP A 371 -12.17 8.49 2.99
CA ASP A 371 -12.99 9.23 3.94
C ASP A 371 -14.49 8.99 3.76
N GLU A 372 -14.85 7.95 3.01
CA GLU A 372 -16.24 7.63 2.69
C GLU A 372 -17.10 7.43 3.96
N PHE A 373 -16.53 6.86 5.03
CA PHE A 373 -17.22 6.72 6.33
C PHE A 373 -17.36 8.03 7.10
N TYR A 374 -16.50 9.02 6.86
CA TYR A 374 -16.64 10.33 7.49
C TYR A 374 -17.86 11.06 6.96
N ASP A 375 -18.01 11.12 5.64
CA ASP A 375 -19.16 11.77 5.00
C ASP A 375 -20.48 11.09 5.41
N MET A 376 -20.50 9.75 5.42
CA MET A 376 -21.65 8.97 5.89
C MET A 376 -22.00 9.27 7.35
N ALA A 377 -21.01 9.29 8.25
CA ALA A 377 -21.22 9.58 9.67
C ALA A 377 -21.69 11.02 9.91
N ARG A 378 -21.17 11.99 9.15
CA ARG A 378 -21.63 13.38 9.19
C ARG A 378 -23.09 13.48 8.77
N ASP A 379 -23.47 12.80 7.70
CA ASP A 379 -24.85 12.81 7.18
C ASP A 379 -25.84 12.13 8.15
N PHE A 380 -25.38 11.17 8.96
CA PHE A 380 -26.16 10.59 10.06
C PHE A 380 -26.17 11.43 11.35
N GLY A 381 -25.43 12.55 11.40
CA GLY A 381 -25.37 13.43 12.57
C GLY A 381 -24.52 12.87 13.73
N PHE A 382 -23.54 12.01 13.43
CA PHE A 382 -22.65 11.44 14.44
C PHE A 382 -21.57 12.44 14.87
N LYS A 383 -21.03 12.24 16.08
CA LYS A 383 -19.79 12.90 16.49
C LYS A 383 -18.63 12.22 15.77
N VAL A 384 -18.13 12.85 14.70
CA VAL A 384 -17.10 12.27 13.84
C VAL A 384 -15.94 13.25 13.61
N VAL A 385 -14.72 12.71 13.65
CA VAL A 385 -13.48 13.43 13.32
C VAL A 385 -12.75 12.68 12.21
N LYS A 386 -12.12 13.43 11.30
CA LYS A 386 -11.20 12.90 10.30
C LYS A 386 -9.77 13.20 10.74
N ALA A 387 -8.80 12.33 10.48
CA ALA A 387 -7.41 12.56 10.91
C ALA A 387 -6.38 11.98 9.92
N GLY A 388 -5.18 12.57 9.91
CA GLY A 388 -4.07 12.19 9.03
C GLY A 388 -4.39 12.40 7.55
N ASP A 389 -3.85 11.55 6.68
CA ASP A 389 -4.01 11.64 5.22
C ASP A 389 -5.47 11.56 4.73
N ALA A 390 -6.41 11.10 5.57
CA ALA A 390 -7.83 11.19 5.26
C ALA A 390 -8.32 12.65 5.29
N GLN A 391 -7.79 13.48 6.20
CA GLN A 391 -8.11 14.91 6.33
C GLN A 391 -7.25 15.79 5.44
N GLU A 392 -5.93 15.64 5.54
CA GLU A 392 -4.96 16.45 4.81
C GLU A 392 -3.79 15.55 4.41
N ILE A 393 -3.55 15.45 3.11
CA ILE A 393 -2.51 14.57 2.57
C ILE A 393 -1.14 15.20 2.85
N ALA A 394 -0.34 14.54 3.69
CA ALA A 394 1.01 14.98 4.04
C ALA A 394 2.11 14.33 3.18
N GLU A 395 1.79 13.28 2.41
CA GLU A 395 2.71 12.54 1.53
C GLU A 395 3.98 12.02 2.24
N ALA A 396 3.83 11.01 3.10
CA ALA A 396 4.96 10.31 3.73
C ALA A 396 5.87 11.19 4.61
N SER A 397 5.27 12.12 5.37
CA SER A 397 5.91 12.92 6.41
C SER A 397 5.13 12.93 7.70
#